data_AF-A0A9J6PXW1-F1
#
_entry.id   AF-A0A9J6PXW1-F1
#
_cell.length_a   1.000
_cell.length_b   1.000
_cell.length_c   1.000
_cell.angle_alpha   90.00
_cell.angle_beta   90.00
_cell.angle_gamma   90.00
#
_symmetry.space_group_name_H-M   'P 1'
#
loop_
_entity.id
_entity.type
_entity.pdbx_description
1 polymer ?
#
loop_
_entity_poly.entity_id
_entity_poly.type
_entity_poly.pdbx_seq_one_letter_code
_entity_poly.pdbx_strand_id
1 'polypeptide(L)'
;MKNKHYRSPVRKDGFAGLGDYAAIGEGRSVALIAPDGAIDWWCAPNLDSQPLFDRILDTAIGGFFQLEPSEPYSVTRHYREQSNVLETRFETESGSVLLTESINSTLAGRLPWSELARRVEGLKGHVELNLRLRFGTAAETRSPWMANTAQGNVFHIAEMMAMLRTSDDIEITHCEDEQVTGLLTTAPGSRSLVALLVTEKEPLAVPALTAIDERIETSHIAWCDWAKSLSYQGRYATQVMRSALALKFLWYSPTGALAAAATTSLPEGIGGEKNYDYRYAWVRDACLIIKAFVYLGALEDCKAAFSWLSKTIIRHGVRLHACYTLEGEVVPEERYPDLQGYQHSQPVRVGNNARDQLQLSMYGDMLATAQLFIEAGHILDLATSRMLGELANCCADHWRQKDSGIWELPENQHYTHSKMACWLALDRAVAMANEQHIEPTWVGRWQRERDRIRDWVETHCWSESKQAYLFYPGSEDKLDAALALVHHYGNAVNRQRMLATLQAIIADLGHGTAMLYRYSNVEKEESTFVACAFWLVEALASMGEAAQAETHMKEIIETLCGEGNVETFNEMFDVRTNSWRGNIPQGLSHLALICASQALTATEK
;
A
#
# COMPACT_ATOMS: atom_id res chain seq x y z
N MET A 1 -6.70 -15.61 6.21
CA MET A 1 -7.99 -14.86 6.22
C MET A 1 -9.06 -15.72 5.54
N LYS A 2 -10.38 -15.50 5.69
CA LYS A 2 -11.38 -16.36 5.03
C LYS A 2 -11.56 -15.91 3.57
N ASN A 3 -10.73 -16.43 2.68
CA ASN A 3 -10.81 -16.12 1.26
C ASN A 3 -12.13 -16.64 0.67
N LYS A 4 -12.79 -15.83 -0.16
CA LYS A 4 -14.02 -16.21 -0.85
C LYS A 4 -13.78 -17.38 -1.80
N HIS A 5 -14.68 -18.35 -1.76
CA HIS A 5 -14.79 -19.41 -2.75
C HIS A 5 -15.71 -18.92 -3.87
N TYR A 6 -15.22 -18.87 -5.10
CA TYR A 6 -16.04 -18.52 -6.26
C TYR A 6 -16.36 -19.76 -7.08
N ARG A 7 -17.55 -19.76 -7.69
CA ARG A 7 -17.93 -20.69 -8.74
C ARG A 7 -18.16 -19.88 -10.00
N SER A 8 -17.32 -20.04 -11.02
CA SER A 8 -17.30 -19.26 -12.26
C SER A 8 -17.51 -17.76 -11.98
N PRO A 9 -16.51 -17.08 -11.37
CA PRO A 9 -16.63 -15.71 -10.88
C PRO A 9 -17.18 -14.77 -11.95
N VAL A 10 -18.23 -14.02 -11.57
CA VAL A 10 -18.91 -13.09 -12.48
C VAL A 10 -18.32 -11.70 -12.30
N ARG A 11 -17.96 -11.06 -13.42
CA ARG A 11 -17.56 -9.66 -13.48
C ARG A 11 -18.79 -8.77 -13.62
N LYS A 12 -18.83 -7.67 -12.87
CA LYS A 12 -19.88 -6.64 -13.01
C LYS A 12 -19.38 -5.59 -14.00
N ASP A 13 -20.08 -5.44 -15.11
CA ASP A 13 -19.71 -4.50 -16.19
C ASP A 13 -18.26 -4.67 -16.67
N GLY A 14 -17.75 -5.92 -16.64
CA GLY A 14 -16.37 -6.27 -16.99
C GLY A 14 -15.34 -6.15 -15.87
N PHE A 15 -15.72 -5.62 -14.70
CA PHE A 15 -14.84 -5.48 -13.53
C PHE A 15 -15.01 -6.62 -12.52
N ALA A 16 -13.90 -7.19 -12.04
CA ALA A 16 -13.89 -7.99 -10.82
C ALA A 16 -13.98 -7.07 -9.57
N GLY A 17 -14.44 -7.59 -8.43
CA GLY A 17 -14.47 -6.81 -7.21
C GLY A 17 -13.05 -6.40 -6.77
N LEU A 18 -12.87 -5.16 -6.30
CA LEU A 18 -11.55 -4.70 -5.84
C LEU A 18 -10.96 -5.58 -4.73
N GLY A 19 -11.83 -6.13 -3.89
CA GLY A 19 -11.46 -7.07 -2.83
C GLY A 19 -11.22 -8.50 -3.31
N ASP A 20 -11.27 -8.76 -4.62
CA ASP A 20 -11.12 -10.11 -5.15
C ASP A 20 -9.72 -10.32 -5.74
N TYR A 21 -8.88 -9.29 -5.80
CA TYR A 21 -7.55 -9.35 -6.40
C TYR A 21 -6.49 -9.87 -5.43
N ALA A 22 -5.63 -10.76 -5.92
CA ALA A 22 -4.41 -11.17 -5.24
C ALA A 22 -3.22 -10.38 -5.79
N ALA A 23 -2.31 -9.90 -4.94
CA ALA A 23 -1.11 -9.18 -5.36
C ALA A 23 0.10 -10.12 -5.45
N ILE A 24 0.88 -10.00 -6.52
CA ILE A 24 2.21 -10.60 -6.63
C ILE A 24 3.22 -9.53 -7.06
N GLY A 25 4.47 -9.64 -6.62
CA GLY A 25 5.50 -8.62 -6.87
C GLY A 25 6.86 -9.06 -6.36
N GLU A 26 7.91 -8.34 -6.75
CA GLU A 26 9.29 -8.59 -6.29
C GLU A 26 9.97 -7.40 -5.59
N GLY A 27 9.24 -6.28 -5.46
CA GLY A 27 9.77 -5.04 -4.88
C GLY A 27 10.22 -4.02 -5.92
N ARG A 28 9.98 -4.20 -7.22
CA ARG A 28 10.06 -3.16 -8.27
C ARG A 28 8.69 -2.90 -8.88
N SER A 29 7.88 -3.94 -9.06
CA SER A 29 6.51 -3.87 -9.57
C SER A 29 5.56 -4.84 -8.85
N VAL A 30 4.25 -4.59 -9.03
CA VAL A 30 3.18 -5.42 -8.48
C VAL A 30 2.13 -5.65 -9.57
N ALA A 31 1.69 -6.90 -9.70
CA ALA A 31 0.58 -7.32 -10.56
C ALA A 31 -0.60 -7.80 -9.71
N LEU A 32 -1.83 -7.59 -10.19
CA LEU A 32 -3.06 -8.00 -9.50
C LEU A 32 -3.82 -9.08 -10.28
N ILE A 33 -4.07 -10.21 -9.63
CA ILE A 33 -4.69 -11.42 -10.19
C ILE A 33 -6.13 -11.57 -9.68
N ALA A 34 -7.10 -11.51 -10.59
CA ALA A 34 -8.51 -11.74 -10.33
C ALA A 34 -8.83 -13.25 -10.12
N PRO A 35 -10.01 -13.60 -9.56
CA PRO A 35 -10.39 -14.99 -9.33
C PRO A 35 -10.56 -15.83 -10.60
N ASP A 36 -10.73 -15.19 -11.76
CA ASP A 36 -10.81 -15.83 -13.07
C ASP A 36 -9.44 -15.99 -13.75
N GLY A 37 -8.35 -15.93 -12.97
CA GLY A 37 -6.98 -16.13 -13.44
C GLY A 37 -6.42 -14.97 -14.27
N ALA A 38 -7.14 -13.85 -14.38
CA ALA A 38 -6.66 -12.70 -15.13
C ALA A 38 -5.79 -11.76 -14.30
N ILE A 39 -4.68 -11.31 -14.88
CA ILE A 39 -3.98 -10.12 -14.44
C ILE A 39 -4.61 -8.92 -15.13
N ASP A 40 -5.28 -8.07 -14.34
CA ASP A 40 -5.96 -6.87 -14.82
C ASP A 40 -5.18 -5.57 -14.54
N TRP A 41 -4.14 -5.69 -13.72
CA TRP A 41 -3.26 -4.58 -13.36
C TRP A 41 -1.82 -5.07 -13.31
N TRP A 42 -0.92 -4.39 -14.02
CA TRP A 42 0.52 -4.52 -13.82
C TRP A 42 1.24 -3.32 -14.43
N CYS A 43 1.93 -2.52 -13.60
CA CYS A 43 2.90 -1.54 -14.08
C CYS A 43 4.27 -2.22 -14.21
N ALA A 44 4.84 -2.19 -15.40
CA ALA A 44 6.15 -2.80 -15.67
C ALA A 44 7.03 -1.79 -16.41
N PRO A 45 8.35 -1.76 -16.15
CA PRO A 45 9.05 -2.57 -15.15
C PRO A 45 8.90 -2.05 -13.71
N ASN A 46 8.54 -0.78 -13.51
CA ASN A 46 8.46 -0.14 -12.19
C ASN A 46 7.02 0.12 -11.76
N LEU A 47 6.80 0.20 -10.46
CA LEU A 47 5.49 0.38 -9.83
C LEU A 47 4.78 1.66 -10.30
N ASP A 48 5.52 2.73 -10.57
CA ASP A 48 5.02 4.02 -11.07
C ASP A 48 5.14 4.20 -12.60
N SER A 49 5.57 3.15 -13.33
CA SER A 49 5.56 3.13 -14.81
C SER A 49 4.12 3.21 -15.36
N GLN A 50 3.98 3.48 -16.66
CA GLN A 50 2.67 3.31 -17.29
C GLN A 50 2.26 1.83 -17.21
N PRO A 51 0.97 1.52 -16.94
CA PRO A 51 0.51 0.15 -16.81
C PRO A 51 0.70 -0.61 -18.13
N LEU A 52 1.22 -1.84 -18.06
CA LEU A 52 1.18 -2.82 -19.15
C LEU A 52 -0.25 -3.38 -19.30
N PHE A 53 -0.91 -3.60 -18.15
CA PHE A 53 -2.31 -3.95 -18.02
C PHE A 53 -3.00 -2.99 -17.06
N ASP A 54 -4.14 -2.44 -17.47
CA ASP A 54 -5.02 -1.56 -16.71
C ASP A 54 -6.51 -1.86 -16.99
N ARG A 55 -6.86 -3.13 -17.26
CA ARG A 55 -8.26 -3.58 -17.39
C ARG A 55 -9.12 -3.28 -16.16
N ILE A 56 -8.49 -3.10 -15.00
CA ILE A 56 -9.18 -2.62 -13.79
C ILE A 56 -9.72 -1.18 -13.93
N LEU A 57 -9.14 -0.37 -14.83
CA LEU A 57 -9.58 1.00 -15.13
C LEU A 57 -10.34 1.09 -16.44
N ASP A 58 -10.06 0.24 -17.42
CA ASP A 58 -10.81 0.20 -18.68
C ASP A 58 -10.94 -1.21 -19.26
N THR A 59 -12.18 -1.70 -19.33
CA THR A 59 -12.47 -3.08 -19.75
C THR A 59 -12.22 -3.35 -21.23
N ALA A 60 -12.20 -2.30 -22.05
CA ALA A 60 -12.12 -2.41 -23.50
C ALA A 60 -10.69 -2.28 -24.02
N ILE A 61 -9.91 -1.34 -23.47
CA ILE A 61 -8.57 -1.00 -23.97
C ILE A 61 -7.44 -1.27 -22.98
N GLY A 62 -7.76 -1.64 -21.73
CA GLY A 62 -6.76 -1.77 -20.67
C GLY A 62 -5.87 -3.02 -20.76
N GLY A 63 -6.23 -4.00 -21.58
CA GLY A 63 -5.45 -5.24 -21.75
C GLY A 63 -5.35 -6.09 -20.47
N PHE A 64 -5.00 -7.36 -20.63
CA PHE A 64 -4.95 -8.32 -19.54
C PHE A 64 -4.14 -9.56 -19.91
N PHE A 65 -3.79 -10.35 -18.91
CA PHE A 65 -3.18 -11.67 -19.12
C PHE A 65 -3.91 -12.73 -18.29
N GLN A 66 -4.67 -13.60 -18.96
CA GLN A 66 -5.58 -14.56 -18.35
C GLN A 66 -5.22 -16.01 -18.69
N LEU A 67 -5.37 -16.87 -17.69
CA LEU A 67 -5.32 -18.32 -17.81
C LEU A 67 -6.45 -18.91 -16.95
N GLU A 68 -7.45 -19.53 -17.58
CA GLU A 68 -8.64 -20.03 -16.89
C GLU A 68 -9.18 -21.34 -17.50
N PRO A 69 -9.91 -22.18 -16.75
CA PRO A 69 -10.56 -23.36 -17.33
C PRO A 69 -11.61 -23.03 -18.40
N SER A 70 -11.69 -23.88 -19.44
CA SER A 70 -12.69 -23.79 -20.51
C SER A 70 -14.12 -24.14 -20.08
N GLU A 71 -14.27 -24.81 -18.95
CA GLU A 71 -15.55 -25.27 -18.41
C GLU A 71 -15.86 -24.62 -17.05
N PRO A 72 -17.10 -24.68 -16.53
CA PRO A 72 -17.42 -24.14 -15.21
C PRO A 72 -16.52 -24.71 -14.10
N TYR A 73 -16.04 -23.83 -13.23
CA TYR A 73 -15.08 -24.18 -12.19
C TYR A 73 -15.43 -23.57 -10.85
N SER A 74 -14.85 -24.13 -9.78
CA SER A 74 -14.66 -23.42 -8.53
C SER A 74 -13.19 -23.07 -8.34
N VAL A 75 -12.91 -21.95 -7.67
CA VAL A 75 -11.55 -21.45 -7.46
C VAL A 75 -11.26 -21.22 -5.98
N THR A 76 -10.06 -21.61 -5.58
CA THR A 76 -9.48 -21.33 -4.25
C THR A 76 -8.08 -20.75 -4.41
N ARG A 77 -7.75 -19.76 -3.59
CA ARG A 77 -6.50 -19.01 -3.70
C ARG A 77 -5.89 -18.78 -2.34
N HIS A 78 -4.58 -18.92 -2.24
CA HIS A 78 -3.81 -18.62 -1.04
C HIS A 78 -2.36 -18.36 -1.41
N TYR A 79 -1.65 -17.56 -0.62
CA TYR A 79 -0.20 -17.52 -0.74
C TYR A 79 0.39 -18.76 -0.10
N ARG A 80 1.54 -19.22 -0.62
CA ARG A 80 2.37 -20.18 0.10
C ARG A 80 2.73 -19.62 1.48
N GLU A 81 2.93 -20.51 2.44
CA GLU A 81 3.26 -20.13 3.81
C GLU A 81 4.49 -19.19 3.82
N GLN A 82 4.37 -18.06 4.54
CA GLN A 82 5.42 -17.04 4.67
C GLN A 82 5.98 -16.54 3.33
N SER A 83 5.15 -16.49 2.29
CA SER A 83 5.57 -16.15 0.92
C SER A 83 4.62 -15.15 0.24
N ASN A 84 5.14 -14.53 -0.82
CA ASN A 84 4.35 -13.76 -1.80
C ASN A 84 4.15 -14.52 -3.13
N VAL A 85 4.44 -15.83 -3.15
CA VAL A 85 4.08 -16.74 -4.24
C VAL A 85 2.63 -17.17 -4.05
N LEU A 86 1.80 -16.95 -5.08
CA LEU A 86 0.38 -17.25 -5.07
C LEU A 86 0.12 -18.65 -5.62
N GLU A 87 -0.77 -19.39 -4.95
CA GLU A 87 -1.34 -20.64 -5.45
C GLU A 87 -2.83 -20.48 -5.73
N THR A 88 -3.21 -20.68 -6.99
CA THR A 88 -4.59 -20.64 -7.49
C THR A 88 -4.99 -22.04 -7.93
N ARG A 89 -5.96 -22.66 -7.25
CA ARG A 89 -6.47 -23.99 -7.60
C ARG A 89 -7.85 -23.87 -8.22
N PHE A 90 -8.00 -24.44 -9.41
CA PHE A 90 -9.29 -24.61 -10.09
C PHE A 90 -9.76 -26.06 -9.96
N GLU A 91 -11.04 -26.24 -9.64
CA GLU A 91 -11.74 -27.52 -9.64
C GLU A 91 -12.87 -27.45 -10.66
N THR A 92 -12.87 -28.37 -11.62
CA THR A 92 -13.90 -28.50 -12.66
C THR A 92 -14.61 -29.86 -12.55
N GLU A 93 -15.54 -30.14 -13.46
CA GLU A 93 -16.11 -31.49 -13.58
C GLU A 93 -15.08 -32.49 -14.10
N SER A 94 -14.22 -32.07 -15.03
CA SER A 94 -13.25 -32.95 -15.70
C SER A 94 -11.95 -33.17 -14.92
N GLY A 95 -11.66 -32.35 -13.89
CA GLY A 95 -10.43 -32.48 -13.11
C GLY A 95 -10.12 -31.32 -12.18
N SER A 96 -8.86 -31.23 -11.76
CA SER A 96 -8.35 -30.08 -11.03
C SER A 96 -6.91 -29.76 -11.39
N VAL A 97 -6.59 -28.46 -11.32
CA VAL A 97 -5.32 -27.88 -11.75
C VAL A 97 -4.87 -26.81 -10.74
N LEU A 98 -3.55 -26.75 -10.51
CA LEU A 98 -2.90 -25.77 -9.65
C LEU A 98 -2.05 -24.82 -10.50
N LEU A 99 -2.27 -23.53 -10.33
CA LEU A 99 -1.39 -22.48 -10.83
C LEU A 99 -0.52 -22.00 -9.66
N THR A 100 0.80 -21.99 -9.83
CA THR A 100 1.74 -21.33 -8.93
C THR A 100 2.32 -20.10 -9.65
N GLU A 101 2.12 -18.91 -9.08
CA GLU A 101 2.34 -17.63 -9.76
C GLU A 101 3.30 -16.73 -8.98
N SER A 102 4.26 -16.13 -9.69
CA SER A 102 5.26 -15.22 -9.11
C SER A 102 5.77 -14.20 -10.13
N ILE A 103 6.10 -13.00 -9.66
CA ILE A 103 7.08 -12.16 -10.37
C ILE A 103 8.44 -12.56 -9.82
N ASN A 104 9.21 -13.24 -10.66
CA ASN A 104 10.40 -13.97 -10.25
C ASN A 104 11.54 -13.04 -9.81
N SER A 105 12.27 -13.53 -8.82
CA SER A 105 13.50 -12.97 -8.28
C SER A 105 14.58 -14.04 -8.17
N THR A 106 15.76 -13.62 -7.72
CA THR A 106 16.87 -14.49 -7.32
C THR A 106 17.09 -14.39 -5.81
N LEU A 107 17.95 -15.23 -5.24
CA LEU A 107 18.37 -15.11 -3.83
C LEU A 107 19.10 -13.79 -3.54
N ALA A 108 19.66 -13.14 -4.56
CA ALA A 108 20.31 -11.83 -4.44
C ALA A 108 19.33 -10.65 -4.62
N GLY A 109 18.03 -10.93 -4.79
CA GLY A 109 16.99 -9.95 -5.09
C GLY A 109 16.51 -10.01 -6.53
N ARG A 110 15.82 -8.95 -6.96
CA ARG A 110 15.18 -8.84 -8.28
C ARG A 110 16.12 -9.10 -9.46
N LEU A 111 15.54 -9.57 -10.56
CA LEU A 111 16.20 -9.64 -11.85
C LEU A 111 16.34 -8.24 -12.48
N PRO A 112 17.28 -8.04 -13.43
CA PRO A 112 17.36 -6.80 -14.22
C PRO A 112 16.09 -6.54 -15.07
N TRP A 113 15.47 -7.59 -15.61
CA TRP A 113 14.18 -7.53 -16.33
C TRP A 113 13.02 -7.98 -15.43
N SER A 114 11.79 -7.71 -15.85
CA SER A 114 10.58 -8.24 -15.19
C SER A 114 10.25 -9.62 -15.75
N GLU A 115 10.06 -10.61 -14.86
CA GLU A 115 9.77 -11.99 -15.24
C GLU A 115 8.54 -12.49 -14.48
N LEU A 116 7.36 -12.37 -15.09
CA LEU A 116 6.15 -12.97 -14.58
C LEU A 116 6.11 -14.44 -15.00
N ALA A 117 5.89 -15.36 -14.06
CA ALA A 117 5.82 -16.79 -14.32
C ALA A 117 4.55 -17.40 -13.71
N ARG A 118 3.90 -18.27 -14.49
CA ARG A 118 2.72 -19.05 -14.12
C ARG A 118 2.99 -20.52 -14.42
N ARG A 119 3.29 -21.30 -13.39
CA ARG A 119 3.43 -22.75 -13.48
C ARG A 119 2.06 -23.40 -13.36
N VAL A 120 1.74 -24.31 -14.27
CA VAL A 120 0.47 -25.04 -14.34
C VAL A 120 0.73 -26.52 -14.05
N GLU A 121 0.12 -27.05 -12.99
CA GLU A 121 0.27 -28.45 -12.58
C GLU A 121 -1.09 -29.17 -12.58
N GLY A 122 -1.20 -30.21 -13.42
CA GLY A 122 -2.40 -31.04 -13.47
C GLY A 122 -2.47 -31.97 -12.27
N LEU A 123 -3.50 -31.84 -11.44
CA LEU A 123 -3.62 -32.62 -10.20
C LEU A 123 -4.45 -33.88 -10.41
N LYS A 124 -5.62 -33.74 -11.04
CA LYS A 124 -6.58 -34.83 -11.27
C LYS A 124 -7.28 -34.62 -12.60
N GLY A 125 -7.65 -35.73 -13.24
CA GLY A 125 -8.40 -35.69 -14.49
C GLY A 125 -7.68 -34.90 -15.59
N HIS A 126 -8.45 -34.37 -16.54
CA HIS A 126 -7.90 -33.54 -17.62
C HIS A 126 -8.65 -32.21 -17.63
N VAL A 127 -7.92 -31.12 -17.45
CA VAL A 127 -8.50 -29.76 -17.46
C VAL A 127 -7.92 -28.99 -18.62
N GLU A 128 -8.79 -28.53 -19.51
CA GLU A 128 -8.45 -27.60 -20.58
C GLU A 128 -8.47 -26.17 -20.04
N LEU A 129 -7.42 -25.41 -20.34
CA LEU A 129 -7.24 -24.02 -19.97
C LEU A 129 -7.15 -23.14 -21.22
N ASN A 130 -7.84 -21.99 -21.20
CA ASN A 130 -7.71 -20.93 -22.18
C ASN A 130 -6.64 -19.92 -21.74
N LEU A 131 -5.65 -19.73 -22.59
CA LEU A 131 -4.66 -18.66 -22.50
C LEU A 131 -5.14 -17.47 -23.32
N ARG A 132 -5.21 -16.28 -22.70
CA ARG A 132 -5.49 -15.01 -23.39
C ARG A 132 -4.57 -13.91 -22.88
N LEU A 133 -3.80 -13.33 -23.77
CA LEU A 133 -2.96 -12.16 -23.49
C LEU A 133 -3.38 -11.05 -24.45
N ARG A 134 -3.69 -9.86 -23.91
CA ARG A 134 -3.92 -8.65 -24.69
C ARG A 134 -3.16 -7.50 -24.05
N PHE A 135 -2.34 -6.78 -24.81
CA PHE A 135 -1.62 -5.63 -24.28
C PHE A 135 -2.53 -4.40 -24.18
N GLY A 136 -2.42 -3.63 -23.09
CA GLY A 136 -3.18 -2.38 -22.94
C GLY A 136 -2.63 -1.25 -23.80
N THR A 137 -3.48 -0.30 -24.18
CA THR A 137 -3.09 0.84 -25.03
C THR A 137 -2.71 2.10 -24.25
N ALA A 138 -2.75 2.05 -22.91
CA ALA A 138 -2.47 3.18 -22.01
C ALA A 138 -3.23 4.45 -22.45
N ALA A 139 -4.57 4.38 -22.43
CA ALA A 139 -5.47 5.42 -22.93
C ALA A 139 -5.20 5.81 -24.40
N GLU A 140 -5.05 4.80 -25.26
CA GLU A 140 -4.80 4.95 -26.71
C GLU A 140 -3.52 5.72 -27.07
N THR A 141 -2.59 5.87 -26.14
CA THR A 141 -1.30 6.56 -26.39
C THR A 141 -0.22 5.64 -26.96
N ARG A 142 -0.45 4.32 -27.00
CA ARG A 142 0.47 3.35 -27.62
C ARG A 142 -0.28 2.27 -28.40
N SER A 143 0.37 1.77 -29.45
CA SER A 143 -0.09 0.65 -30.26
C SER A 143 0.98 -0.45 -30.25
N PRO A 144 0.70 -1.62 -29.65
CA PRO A 144 1.59 -2.78 -29.69
C PRO A 144 1.83 -3.26 -31.12
N TRP A 145 3.04 -3.76 -31.41
CA TRP A 145 3.32 -4.46 -32.66
C TRP A 145 4.32 -5.60 -32.45
N MET A 146 4.22 -6.64 -33.27
CA MET A 146 5.00 -7.86 -33.13
C MET A 146 6.17 -7.91 -34.13
N ALA A 147 7.34 -8.33 -33.64
CA ALA A 147 8.53 -8.63 -34.43
C ALA A 147 8.91 -10.10 -34.27
N ASN A 148 9.33 -10.74 -35.36
CA ASN A 148 9.84 -12.11 -35.33
C ASN A 148 11.36 -12.11 -35.14
N THR A 149 11.85 -12.92 -34.20
CA THR A 149 13.28 -13.11 -33.95
C THR A 149 13.64 -14.59 -34.00
N ALA A 150 14.94 -14.90 -34.01
CA ALA A 150 15.41 -16.30 -33.90
C ALA A 150 15.02 -16.97 -32.56
N GLN A 151 14.62 -16.18 -31.55
CA GLN A 151 14.16 -16.68 -30.25
C GLN A 151 12.63 -16.81 -30.17
N GLY A 152 11.89 -16.28 -31.13
CA GLY A 152 10.42 -16.21 -31.13
C GLY A 152 9.90 -14.78 -31.32
N ASN A 153 8.60 -14.61 -31.06
CA ASN A 153 7.89 -13.34 -31.25
C ASN A 153 8.17 -12.39 -30.08
N VAL A 154 8.55 -11.16 -30.38
CA VAL A 154 8.74 -10.07 -29.42
C VAL A 154 7.72 -8.99 -29.72
N PHE A 155 7.07 -8.48 -28.68
CA PHE A 155 6.09 -7.40 -28.76
C PHE A 155 6.76 -6.10 -28.34
N HIS A 156 6.64 -5.07 -29.19
CA HIS A 156 7.10 -3.72 -28.90
C HIS A 156 5.90 -2.87 -28.48
N ILE A 157 5.99 -2.24 -27.32
CA ILE A 157 4.89 -1.51 -26.69
C ILE A 157 5.43 -0.16 -26.24
N ALA A 158 5.42 0.81 -27.16
CA ALA A 158 6.18 2.05 -27.04
C ALA A 158 7.67 1.78 -26.72
N GLU A 159 8.16 2.16 -25.54
CA GLU A 159 9.55 1.98 -25.12
C GLU A 159 9.81 0.63 -24.44
N MET A 160 8.75 -0.18 -24.24
CA MET A 160 8.83 -1.51 -23.67
C MET A 160 8.98 -2.60 -24.74
N MET A 161 9.66 -3.68 -24.36
CA MET A 161 9.63 -4.96 -25.07
C MET A 161 9.05 -6.03 -24.15
N ALA A 162 8.18 -6.87 -24.71
CA ALA A 162 7.60 -8.01 -24.02
C ALA A 162 7.74 -9.29 -24.84
N MET A 163 7.90 -10.44 -24.19
CA MET A 163 7.92 -11.74 -24.85
C MET A 163 7.16 -12.77 -24.03
N LEU A 164 6.14 -13.37 -24.65
CA LEU A 164 5.45 -14.53 -24.10
C LEU A 164 6.32 -15.78 -24.32
N ARG A 165 6.50 -16.57 -23.26
CA ARG A 165 7.24 -17.83 -23.27
C ARG A 165 6.33 -18.93 -22.77
N THR A 166 6.22 -20.01 -23.53
CA THR A 166 5.33 -21.13 -23.22
C THR A 166 6.07 -22.46 -23.36
N SER A 167 5.71 -23.44 -22.54
CA SER A 167 6.04 -24.84 -22.79
C SER A 167 5.46 -25.35 -24.12
N ASP A 168 6.06 -26.39 -24.69
CA ASP A 168 5.71 -26.94 -26.01
C ASP A 168 4.31 -27.57 -26.08
N ASP A 169 3.73 -27.91 -24.93
CA ASP A 169 2.38 -28.48 -24.79
C ASP A 169 1.26 -27.43 -24.79
N ILE A 170 1.61 -26.14 -24.87
CA ILE A 170 0.66 -25.04 -25.04
C ILE A 170 0.52 -24.74 -26.53
N GLU A 171 -0.67 -24.97 -27.08
CA GLU A 171 -0.97 -24.67 -28.46
C GLU A 171 -1.38 -23.21 -28.61
N ILE A 172 -0.54 -22.39 -29.24
CA ILE A 172 -0.91 -21.01 -29.61
C ILE A 172 -1.82 -21.06 -30.83
N THR A 173 -3.09 -20.73 -30.63
CA THR A 173 -4.14 -20.77 -31.67
C THR A 173 -4.21 -19.49 -32.48
N HIS A 174 -3.81 -18.36 -31.88
CA HIS A 174 -3.82 -17.04 -32.52
C HIS A 174 -2.69 -16.18 -31.96
N CYS A 175 -2.01 -15.44 -32.82
CA CYS A 175 -0.94 -14.52 -32.43
C CYS A 175 -0.89 -13.34 -33.40
N GLU A 176 -1.28 -12.16 -32.91
CA GLU A 176 -1.29 -10.89 -33.63
C GLU A 176 -0.59 -9.82 -32.79
N ASP A 177 -0.44 -8.62 -33.36
CA ASP A 177 0.25 -7.48 -32.74
C ASP A 177 -0.22 -7.16 -31.32
N GLU A 178 -1.53 -7.23 -31.05
CA GLU A 178 -2.12 -6.85 -29.77
C GLU A 178 -2.50 -8.02 -28.86
N GLN A 179 -2.61 -9.23 -29.43
CA GLN A 179 -3.26 -10.35 -28.75
C GLN A 179 -2.62 -11.70 -29.06
N VAL A 180 -2.55 -12.55 -28.03
CA VAL A 180 -2.22 -13.97 -28.15
C VAL A 180 -3.32 -14.80 -27.50
N THR A 181 -3.74 -15.87 -28.17
CA THR A 181 -4.60 -16.91 -27.57
C THR A 181 -4.00 -18.29 -27.72
N GLY A 182 -4.28 -19.16 -26.76
CA GLY A 182 -3.85 -20.55 -26.82
C GLY A 182 -4.64 -21.46 -25.91
N LEU A 183 -4.36 -22.76 -26.05
CA LEU A 183 -4.99 -23.83 -25.29
C LEU A 183 -3.92 -24.69 -24.61
N LEU A 184 -4.24 -25.16 -23.40
CA LEU A 184 -3.44 -26.13 -22.68
C LEU A 184 -4.35 -27.18 -22.07
N THR A 185 -4.11 -28.45 -22.35
CA THR A 185 -4.80 -29.57 -21.69
C THR A 185 -3.89 -30.23 -20.69
N THR A 186 -4.22 -30.10 -19.41
CA THR A 186 -3.48 -30.72 -18.32
C THR A 186 -3.86 -32.19 -18.15
N ALA A 187 -2.96 -32.98 -17.57
CA ALA A 187 -3.18 -34.37 -17.16
C ALA A 187 -2.56 -34.58 -15.77
N PRO A 188 -2.90 -35.64 -15.03
CA PRO A 188 -2.34 -35.85 -13.70
C PRO A 188 -0.81 -35.96 -13.75
N GLY A 189 -0.11 -35.06 -13.05
CA GLY A 189 1.35 -34.96 -13.04
C GLY A 189 1.96 -34.16 -14.20
N SER A 190 1.16 -33.59 -15.10
CA SER A 190 1.67 -32.66 -16.13
C SER A 190 2.14 -31.36 -15.46
N ARG A 191 3.19 -30.75 -16.01
CA ARG A 191 3.74 -29.48 -15.55
C ARG A 191 4.12 -28.62 -16.75
N SER A 192 3.48 -27.47 -16.88
CA SER A 192 3.66 -26.54 -18.00
C SER A 192 3.95 -25.15 -17.46
N LEU A 193 4.59 -24.30 -18.26
CA LEU A 193 4.93 -22.93 -17.86
C LEU A 193 4.43 -21.93 -18.90
N VAL A 194 3.79 -20.86 -18.40
CA VAL A 194 3.51 -19.64 -19.17
C VAL A 194 4.22 -18.49 -18.48
N ALA A 195 5.06 -17.75 -19.20
CA ALA A 195 5.81 -16.62 -18.64
C ALA A 195 5.77 -15.40 -19.56
N LEU A 196 5.80 -14.21 -18.97
CA LEU A 196 5.85 -12.93 -19.67
C LEU A 196 7.10 -12.17 -19.21
N LEU A 197 8.04 -12.02 -20.13
CA LEU A 197 9.29 -11.30 -19.92
C LEU A 197 9.10 -9.86 -20.39
N VAL A 198 9.42 -8.86 -19.56
CA VAL A 198 9.20 -7.44 -19.89
C VAL A 198 10.43 -6.63 -19.52
N THR A 199 10.77 -5.68 -20.39
CA THR A 199 11.79 -4.67 -20.13
C THR A 199 11.43 -3.33 -20.78
N GLU A 200 12.06 -2.25 -20.36
CA GLU A 200 11.89 -0.90 -20.89
C GLU A 200 13.26 -0.26 -21.14
N LYS A 201 13.47 0.31 -22.33
CA LYS A 201 14.71 1.02 -22.71
C LYS A 201 16.02 0.22 -22.60
N GLU A 202 15.96 -1.11 -22.59
CA GLU A 202 17.12 -1.98 -22.54
C GLU A 202 16.85 -3.30 -23.31
N PRO A 203 17.88 -4.12 -23.62
CA PRO A 203 17.69 -5.40 -24.29
C PRO A 203 16.88 -6.40 -23.45
N LEU A 204 16.01 -7.17 -24.11
CA LEU A 204 15.21 -8.21 -23.46
C LEU A 204 16.03 -9.48 -23.20
N ALA A 205 16.08 -9.94 -21.95
CA ALA A 205 16.65 -11.22 -21.60
C ALA A 205 15.69 -12.37 -21.94
N VAL A 206 16.20 -13.48 -22.47
CA VAL A 206 15.39 -14.64 -22.90
C VAL A 206 15.97 -15.93 -22.30
N PRO A 207 15.81 -16.18 -20.98
CA PRO A 207 16.33 -17.38 -20.32
C PRO A 207 15.57 -18.66 -20.77
N ALA A 208 16.14 -19.83 -20.46
CA ALA A 208 15.45 -21.11 -20.67
C ALA A 208 14.21 -21.22 -19.76
N LEU A 209 13.15 -21.88 -20.24
CA LEU A 209 11.91 -22.10 -19.47
C LEU A 209 12.16 -22.81 -18.14
N THR A 210 13.07 -23.78 -18.10
CA THR A 210 13.46 -24.48 -16.86
C THR A 210 14.01 -23.52 -15.81
N ALA A 211 14.83 -22.54 -16.21
CA ALA A 211 15.36 -21.54 -15.30
C ALA A 211 14.27 -20.58 -14.79
N ILE A 212 13.32 -20.19 -15.65
CA ILE A 212 12.16 -19.37 -15.24
C ILE A 212 11.32 -20.15 -14.22
N ASP A 213 11.05 -21.43 -14.49
CA ASP A 213 10.27 -22.29 -13.62
C ASP A 213 10.93 -22.47 -12.23
N GLU A 214 12.24 -22.75 -12.20
CA GLU A 214 13.02 -22.87 -10.96
C GLU A 214 13.05 -21.56 -10.15
N ARG A 215 12.97 -20.40 -10.80
CA ARG A 215 12.94 -19.11 -10.10
C ARG A 215 11.65 -18.86 -9.32
N ILE A 216 10.56 -19.57 -9.60
CA ILE A 216 9.37 -19.53 -8.72
C ILE A 216 9.74 -20.06 -7.33
N GLU A 217 10.48 -21.18 -7.27
CA GLU A 217 10.94 -21.75 -5.99
C GLU A 217 12.02 -20.87 -5.35
N THR A 218 12.91 -20.31 -6.16
CA THR A 218 13.91 -19.35 -5.67
C THR A 218 13.26 -18.13 -5.03
N SER A 219 12.20 -17.61 -5.65
CA SER A 219 11.44 -16.47 -5.13
C SER A 219 10.72 -16.83 -3.84
N HIS A 220 10.10 -18.02 -3.78
CA HIS A 220 9.50 -18.54 -2.55
C HIS A 220 10.53 -18.62 -1.40
N ILE A 221 11.72 -19.17 -1.67
CA ILE A 221 12.80 -19.26 -0.68
C ILE A 221 13.22 -17.87 -0.20
N ALA A 222 13.42 -16.92 -1.13
CA ALA A 222 13.79 -15.55 -0.79
C ALA A 222 12.73 -14.86 0.09
N TRP A 223 11.44 -15.08 -0.18
CA TRP A 223 10.36 -14.58 0.67
C TRP A 223 10.36 -15.21 2.06
N CYS A 224 10.50 -16.53 2.14
CA CYS A 224 10.59 -17.25 3.41
C CYS A 224 11.80 -16.79 4.24
N ASP A 225 12.94 -16.57 3.60
CA ASP A 225 14.16 -16.13 4.28
C ASP A 225 14.02 -14.69 4.81
N TRP A 226 13.41 -13.79 4.04
CA TRP A 226 13.05 -12.47 4.55
C TRP A 226 12.05 -12.57 5.71
N ALA A 227 10.99 -13.36 5.58
CA ALA A 227 10.00 -13.53 6.65
C ALA A 227 10.59 -14.10 7.94
N LYS A 228 11.54 -15.05 7.85
CA LYS A 228 12.28 -15.61 9.00
C LYS A 228 13.22 -14.60 9.66
N SER A 229 13.67 -13.58 8.93
CA SER A 229 14.54 -12.54 9.50
C SER A 229 13.81 -11.59 10.44
N LEU A 230 12.47 -11.55 10.37
CA LEU A 230 11.64 -10.71 11.24
C LEU A 230 11.65 -11.23 12.68
N SER A 231 11.61 -10.32 13.65
CA SER A 231 11.70 -10.63 15.09
C SER A 231 10.37 -10.49 15.84
N TYR A 232 9.26 -10.19 15.16
CA TYR A 232 7.96 -9.99 15.80
C TYR A 232 7.40 -11.28 16.41
N GLN A 233 7.11 -11.25 17.71
CA GLN A 233 6.48 -12.37 18.45
C GLN A 233 5.23 -11.93 19.22
N GLY A 234 4.65 -10.78 18.84
CA GLY A 234 3.47 -10.23 19.50
C GLY A 234 2.15 -10.86 19.08
N ARG A 235 1.06 -10.22 19.50
CA ARG A 235 -0.31 -10.63 19.21
C ARG A 235 -0.61 -10.56 17.71
N TYR A 236 -1.60 -11.34 17.26
CA TYR A 236 -2.04 -11.40 15.87
C TYR A 236 -0.92 -11.71 14.86
N ALA A 237 0.06 -12.53 15.26
CA ALA A 237 1.27 -12.83 14.48
C ALA A 237 0.98 -13.27 13.03
N THR A 238 -0.10 -14.03 12.80
CA THR A 238 -0.49 -14.45 11.44
C THR A 238 -0.88 -13.27 10.55
N GLN A 239 -1.72 -12.35 11.07
CA GLN A 239 -2.16 -11.16 10.33
C GLN A 239 -1.02 -10.14 10.17
N VAL A 240 -0.15 -10.04 11.19
CA VAL A 240 1.05 -9.20 11.16
C VAL A 240 2.03 -9.69 10.10
N MET A 241 2.35 -10.99 10.06
CA MET A 241 3.24 -11.57 9.05
C MET A 241 2.70 -11.33 7.63
N ARG A 242 1.40 -11.52 7.44
CA ARG A 242 0.77 -11.31 6.15
C ARG A 242 0.81 -9.84 5.71
N SER A 243 0.59 -8.91 6.65
CA SER A 243 0.69 -7.47 6.40
C SER A 243 2.13 -7.02 6.17
N ALA A 244 3.11 -7.63 6.85
CA ALA A 244 4.53 -7.38 6.62
C ALA A 244 4.93 -7.70 5.18
N LEU A 245 4.56 -8.89 4.70
CA LEU A 245 4.79 -9.30 3.32
C LEU A 245 4.03 -8.42 2.30
N ALA A 246 2.87 -7.89 2.66
CA ALA A 246 2.13 -6.94 1.81
C ALA A 246 2.82 -5.57 1.74
N LEU A 247 3.33 -5.04 2.86
CA LEU A 247 4.16 -3.83 2.86
C LEU A 247 5.44 -4.02 2.05
N LYS A 248 6.01 -5.24 2.06
CA LYS A 248 7.21 -5.55 1.28
C LYS A 248 6.98 -5.52 -0.24
N PHE A 249 5.73 -5.63 -0.73
CA PHE A 249 5.41 -5.30 -2.12
C PHE A 249 5.61 -3.82 -2.45
N LEU A 250 5.34 -2.94 -1.48
CA LEU A 250 5.38 -1.48 -1.64
C LEU A 250 6.77 -0.89 -1.32
N TRP A 251 7.68 -1.72 -0.80
CA TRP A 251 9.08 -1.38 -0.64
C TRP A 251 9.81 -1.48 -1.98
N TYR A 252 10.09 -0.33 -2.57
CA TYR A 252 10.69 -0.20 -3.88
C TYR A 252 12.21 -0.44 -3.79
N SER A 253 12.61 -1.68 -4.04
CA SER A 253 13.97 -2.19 -3.94
C SER A 253 15.06 -1.43 -4.71
N PRO A 254 14.79 -0.76 -5.85
CA PRO A 254 15.83 0.03 -6.52
C PRO A 254 16.38 1.19 -5.69
N THR A 255 15.55 1.82 -4.85
CA THR A 255 15.94 3.04 -4.12
C THR A 255 15.74 2.93 -2.60
N GLY A 256 14.88 2.01 -2.14
CA GLY A 256 14.39 1.93 -0.77
C GLY A 256 13.13 2.77 -0.51
N ALA A 257 12.55 3.41 -1.54
CA ALA A 257 11.31 4.18 -1.41
C ALA A 257 10.13 3.30 -0.97
N LEU A 258 9.11 3.94 -0.42
CA LEU A 258 7.90 3.28 0.10
C LEU A 258 6.69 3.86 -0.60
N ALA A 259 6.12 3.11 -1.54
CA ALA A 259 4.90 3.52 -2.24
C ALA A 259 3.68 3.47 -1.29
N ALA A 260 2.73 4.38 -1.45
CA ALA A 260 1.52 4.38 -0.62
C ALA A 260 0.55 3.24 -1.01
N ALA A 261 0.45 2.91 -2.31
CA ALA A 261 -0.22 1.72 -2.83
C ALA A 261 0.36 1.29 -4.18
N ALA A 262 -0.01 0.11 -4.67
CA ALA A 262 0.44 -0.39 -5.97
C ALA A 262 -0.41 0.09 -7.16
N THR A 263 -1.56 0.72 -6.91
CA THR A 263 -2.55 1.12 -7.91
C THR A 263 -2.79 2.62 -7.92
N THR A 264 -3.42 3.08 -8.99
CA THR A 264 -3.97 4.43 -9.12
C THR A 264 -5.48 4.37 -9.36
N SER A 265 -6.18 5.46 -9.03
CA SER A 265 -7.51 5.76 -9.55
C SER A 265 -8.60 4.76 -9.20
N LEU A 266 -8.37 3.95 -8.17
CA LEU A 266 -9.41 3.13 -7.59
C LEU A 266 -10.26 3.99 -6.65
N PRO A 267 -11.59 4.00 -6.80
CA PRO A 267 -12.45 4.97 -6.14
C PRO A 267 -12.63 4.70 -4.64
N GLU A 268 -12.51 5.76 -3.83
CA GLU A 268 -12.93 5.76 -2.42
C GLU A 268 -14.45 5.56 -2.27
N GLY A 269 -15.23 6.08 -3.23
CA GLY A 269 -16.67 5.87 -3.38
C GLY A 269 -17.03 5.68 -4.86
N ILE A 270 -17.80 4.64 -5.19
CA ILE A 270 -18.15 4.32 -6.59
C ILE A 270 -18.91 5.49 -7.23
N GLY A 271 -18.43 5.94 -8.40
CA GLY A 271 -18.96 7.11 -9.11
C GLY A 271 -18.49 8.47 -8.56
N GLY A 272 -17.66 8.47 -7.52
CA GLY A 272 -17.07 9.69 -6.95
C GLY A 272 -15.77 10.12 -7.64
N GLU A 273 -15.30 11.32 -7.30
CA GLU A 273 -14.12 11.96 -7.91
C GLU A 273 -12.79 11.72 -7.17
N LYS A 274 -12.86 11.11 -5.98
CA LYS A 274 -11.71 10.79 -5.11
C LYS A 274 -11.05 9.48 -5.56
N ASN A 275 -10.36 9.57 -6.70
CA ASN A 275 -9.72 8.46 -7.40
C ASN A 275 -8.23 8.78 -7.60
N TYR A 276 -7.48 8.96 -6.51
CA TYR A 276 -6.10 9.46 -6.59
C TYR A 276 -5.08 8.39 -7.00
N ASP A 277 -3.94 8.84 -7.55
CA ASP A 277 -2.77 8.01 -7.84
C ASP A 277 -1.91 7.86 -6.58
N TYR A 278 -1.84 6.64 -6.05
CA TYR A 278 -1.13 6.31 -4.81
C TYR A 278 0.22 5.62 -5.04
N ARG A 279 0.71 5.57 -6.28
CA ARG A 279 1.97 4.89 -6.65
C ARG A 279 3.24 5.65 -6.25
N TYR A 280 3.09 6.80 -5.61
CA TYR A 280 4.16 7.65 -5.12
C TYR A 280 4.45 7.40 -3.64
N ALA A 281 5.54 8.01 -3.15
CA ALA A 281 5.97 7.89 -1.77
C ALA A 281 5.61 9.16 -0.97
N TRP A 282 4.58 9.07 -0.14
CA TRP A 282 4.23 10.11 0.83
C TRP A 282 5.21 10.12 2.00
N VAL A 283 5.63 11.31 2.43
CA VAL A 283 6.54 11.45 3.59
C VAL A 283 5.93 10.83 4.84
N ARG A 284 4.65 11.12 5.10
CA ARG A 284 3.87 10.53 6.21
C ARG A 284 3.87 9.01 6.13
N ASP A 285 3.42 8.45 5.01
CA ASP A 285 3.25 7.02 4.83
C ASP A 285 4.60 6.30 4.95
N ALA A 286 5.66 6.86 4.37
CA ALA A 286 7.03 6.34 4.53
C ALA A 286 7.46 6.33 6.00
N CYS A 287 7.20 7.41 6.75
CA CYS A 287 7.52 7.48 8.19
C CYS A 287 6.77 6.41 9.00
N LEU A 288 5.48 6.22 8.72
CA LEU A 288 4.64 5.24 9.41
C LEU A 288 4.96 3.79 9.02
N ILE A 289 5.35 3.53 7.77
CA ILE A 289 5.80 2.20 7.34
C ILE A 289 7.17 1.88 7.98
N ILE A 290 8.09 2.86 8.08
CA ILE A 290 9.36 2.67 8.80
C ILE A 290 9.08 2.28 10.27
N LYS A 291 8.11 2.94 10.93
CA LYS A 291 7.69 2.55 12.28
C LYS A 291 7.22 1.09 12.36
N ALA A 292 6.39 0.65 11.41
CA ALA A 292 5.95 -0.74 11.34
C ALA A 292 7.13 -1.71 11.10
N PHE A 293 8.07 -1.37 10.23
CA PHE A 293 9.27 -2.19 9.99
C PHE A 293 10.18 -2.30 11.22
N VAL A 294 10.32 -1.23 12.02
CA VAL A 294 11.04 -1.30 13.31
C VAL A 294 10.37 -2.30 14.24
N TYR A 295 9.03 -2.29 14.35
CA TYR A 295 8.29 -3.24 15.19
C TYR A 295 8.38 -4.68 14.68
N LEU A 296 8.53 -4.86 13.36
CA LEU A 296 8.77 -6.17 12.76
C LEU A 296 10.20 -6.68 12.94
N GLY A 297 11.15 -5.80 13.26
CA GLY A 297 12.59 -6.10 13.26
C GLY A 297 13.24 -6.11 11.88
N ALA A 298 12.58 -5.54 10.86
CA ALA A 298 13.11 -5.42 9.49
C ALA A 298 14.11 -4.26 9.35
N LEU A 299 15.21 -4.31 10.10
CA LEU A 299 16.10 -3.16 10.29
C LEU A 299 16.86 -2.74 9.02
N GLU A 300 17.19 -3.68 8.14
CA GLU A 300 17.81 -3.39 6.84
C GLU A 300 16.87 -2.56 5.94
N ASP A 301 15.59 -2.95 5.92
CA ASP A 301 14.53 -2.25 5.18
C ASP A 301 14.28 -0.85 5.75
N CYS A 302 14.22 -0.73 7.08
CA CYS A 302 14.16 0.55 7.79
C CYS A 302 15.30 1.47 7.38
N LYS A 303 16.54 0.96 7.42
CA LYS A 303 17.72 1.74 7.07
C LYS A 303 17.67 2.21 5.62
N ALA A 304 17.24 1.37 4.69
CA ALA A 304 17.13 1.73 3.28
C ALA A 304 16.09 2.85 3.08
N ALA A 305 14.89 2.67 3.64
CA ALA A 305 13.80 3.64 3.54
C ALA A 305 14.13 4.98 4.21
N PHE A 306 14.68 4.96 5.43
CA PHE A 306 15.09 6.17 6.13
C PHE A 306 16.23 6.90 5.39
N SER A 307 17.17 6.15 4.81
CA SER A 307 18.25 6.73 4.00
C SER A 307 17.71 7.39 2.72
N TRP A 308 16.76 6.74 2.04
CA TRP A 308 16.11 7.31 0.86
C TRP A 308 15.38 8.60 1.22
N LEU A 309 14.49 8.56 2.21
CA LEU A 309 13.68 9.70 2.63
C LEU A 309 14.57 10.89 3.05
N SER A 310 15.59 10.63 3.88
CA SER A 310 16.52 11.68 4.32
C SER A 310 17.27 12.31 3.16
N LYS A 311 17.77 11.51 2.20
CA LYS A 311 18.46 12.04 1.01
C LYS A 311 17.52 12.84 0.10
N THR A 312 16.28 12.40 -0.05
CA THR A 312 15.25 13.10 -0.83
C THR A 312 14.92 14.45 -0.20
N ILE A 313 14.70 14.50 1.11
CA ILE A 313 14.48 15.75 1.85
C ILE A 313 15.69 16.69 1.72
N ILE A 314 16.92 16.19 1.89
CA ILE A 314 18.13 17.01 1.73
C ILE A 314 18.24 17.59 0.31
N ARG A 315 17.87 16.81 -0.73
CA ARG A 315 17.93 17.23 -2.13
C ARG A 315 16.98 18.40 -2.43
N HIS A 316 15.74 18.33 -1.92
CA HIS A 316 14.70 19.35 -2.18
C HIS A 316 14.65 20.46 -1.12
N GLY A 317 15.33 20.27 0.00
CA GLY A 317 15.37 21.18 1.13
C GLY A 317 14.32 20.87 2.20
N VAL A 318 14.43 21.57 3.33
CA VAL A 318 13.63 21.31 4.54
C VAL A 318 12.20 21.86 4.49
N ARG A 319 11.79 22.46 3.38
CA ARG A 319 10.37 22.69 3.07
C ARG A 319 9.83 21.45 2.38
N LEU A 320 9.25 20.56 3.18
CA LEU A 320 8.79 19.25 2.74
C LEU A 320 7.67 19.37 1.69
N HIS A 321 7.82 18.64 0.59
CA HIS A 321 6.69 18.22 -0.25
C HIS A 321 5.95 17.07 0.43
N ALA A 322 4.63 16.96 0.20
CA ALA A 322 3.82 15.87 0.75
C ALA A 322 4.29 14.50 0.27
N CYS A 323 4.65 14.40 -1.01
CA CYS A 323 5.03 13.18 -1.67
C CYS A 323 6.09 13.40 -2.76
N TYR A 324 6.82 12.33 -3.07
CA TYR A 324 7.86 12.26 -4.10
C TYR A 324 7.65 11.02 -4.98
N THR A 325 8.22 11.02 -6.19
CA THR A 325 8.35 9.79 -6.99
C THR A 325 9.26 8.79 -6.27
N LEU A 326 9.26 7.53 -6.70
CA LEU A 326 10.07 6.49 -6.05
C LEU A 326 11.59 6.71 -6.24
N GLU A 327 11.97 7.51 -7.23
CA GLU A 327 13.33 7.99 -7.49
C GLU A 327 13.70 9.24 -6.66
N GLY A 328 12.73 9.80 -5.93
CA GLY A 328 12.90 10.98 -5.08
C GLY A 328 12.82 12.30 -5.85
N GLU A 329 12.13 12.35 -6.99
CA GLU A 329 11.81 13.57 -7.72
C GLU A 329 10.43 14.12 -7.29
N VAL A 330 10.12 15.35 -7.70
CA VAL A 330 8.79 15.94 -7.46
C VAL A 330 7.73 15.17 -8.27
N VAL A 331 6.62 14.81 -7.62
CA VAL A 331 5.49 14.12 -8.28
C VAL A 331 4.95 14.98 -9.44
N PRO A 332 4.61 14.38 -10.60
CA PRO A 332 4.07 15.12 -11.73
C PRO A 332 2.71 15.76 -11.41
N GLU A 333 2.39 16.84 -12.14
CA GLU A 333 1.05 17.43 -12.16
C GLU A 333 0.00 16.40 -12.60
N GLU A 334 -1.21 16.52 -12.06
CA GLU A 334 -2.30 15.63 -12.42
C GLU A 334 -2.61 15.72 -13.91
N ARG A 335 -2.78 14.55 -14.51
CA ARG A 335 -3.33 14.37 -15.84
C ARG A 335 -4.51 13.42 -15.74
N TYR A 336 -5.43 13.57 -16.69
CA TYR A 336 -6.69 12.86 -16.70
C TYR A 336 -6.82 12.06 -18.01
N PRO A 337 -6.23 10.86 -18.09
CA PRO A 337 -6.37 10.01 -19.26
C PRO A 337 -7.85 9.67 -19.50
N ASP A 338 -8.25 9.61 -20.77
CA ASP A 338 -9.61 9.23 -21.18
C ASP A 338 -9.78 7.71 -21.09
N LEU A 339 -10.07 7.23 -19.88
CA LEU A 339 -10.32 5.83 -19.53
C LEU A 339 -11.69 5.74 -18.86
N GLN A 340 -12.37 4.60 -18.95
CA GLN A 340 -13.69 4.41 -18.31
C GLN A 340 -13.69 4.64 -16.79
N GLY A 341 -12.58 4.33 -16.12
CA GLY A 341 -12.49 4.29 -14.66
C GLY A 341 -13.19 3.07 -14.07
N TYR A 342 -12.71 2.61 -12.91
CA TYR A 342 -13.28 1.43 -12.27
C TYR A 342 -14.78 1.63 -11.99
N GLN A 343 -15.62 0.77 -12.57
CA GLN A 343 -17.09 0.88 -12.50
C GLN A 343 -17.61 2.29 -12.86
N HIS A 344 -17.02 2.89 -13.90
CA HIS A 344 -17.36 4.23 -14.40
C HIS A 344 -17.08 5.37 -13.42
N SER A 345 -16.19 5.15 -12.45
CA SER A 345 -15.78 6.18 -11.49
C SER A 345 -14.73 7.08 -12.12
N GLN A 346 -15.10 8.34 -12.36
CA GLN A 346 -14.27 9.36 -12.98
C GLN A 346 -13.93 10.48 -11.99
N PRO A 347 -12.79 11.17 -12.17
CA PRO A 347 -11.82 10.98 -13.25
C PRO A 347 -10.82 9.86 -12.94
N VAL A 348 -10.17 9.31 -13.97
CA VAL A 348 -8.90 8.57 -13.81
C VAL A 348 -7.75 9.58 -13.73
N ARG A 349 -6.86 9.41 -12.76
CA ARG A 349 -5.77 10.35 -12.43
C ARG A 349 -4.40 9.70 -12.59
N VAL A 350 -3.48 10.45 -13.18
CA VAL A 350 -2.05 10.14 -13.15
C VAL A 350 -1.32 11.36 -12.61
N GLY A 351 -0.45 11.15 -11.63
CA GLY A 351 0.10 12.25 -10.83
C GLY A 351 -0.80 12.55 -9.62
N ASN A 352 -0.43 13.55 -8.82
CA ASN A 352 -1.17 13.86 -7.61
C ASN A 352 -1.04 15.34 -7.25
N ASN A 353 -2.14 15.98 -6.87
CA ASN A 353 -2.19 17.39 -6.49
C ASN A 353 -1.59 17.68 -5.11
N ALA A 354 -1.42 16.67 -4.24
CA ALA A 354 -0.77 16.81 -2.94
C ALA A 354 0.67 17.33 -3.04
N ARG A 355 1.30 17.20 -4.22
CA ARG A 355 2.66 17.67 -4.52
C ARG A 355 2.95 19.13 -4.11
N ASP A 356 1.93 19.99 -4.18
CA ASP A 356 2.04 21.43 -3.93
C ASP A 356 1.35 21.85 -2.61
N GLN A 357 0.79 20.89 -1.87
CA GLN A 357 0.10 21.15 -0.62
C GLN A 357 1.06 21.27 0.54
N LEU A 358 0.81 22.24 1.42
CA LEU A 358 1.51 22.34 2.70
C LEU A 358 0.84 21.39 3.70
N GLN A 359 1.60 20.44 4.25
CA GLN A 359 1.19 19.65 5.40
C GLN A 359 2.18 19.82 6.54
N LEU A 360 1.70 20.35 7.66
CA LEU A 360 2.58 20.63 8.80
C LEU A 360 2.83 19.38 9.66
N SER A 361 1.98 18.35 9.58
CA SER A 361 2.15 17.13 10.38
C SER A 361 3.42 16.35 10.05
N MET A 362 3.92 16.47 8.81
CA MET A 362 5.11 15.75 8.34
C MET A 362 6.38 16.05 9.14
N TYR A 363 6.48 17.23 9.75
CA TYR A 363 7.58 17.53 10.68
C TYR A 363 7.54 16.60 11.89
N GLY A 364 6.34 16.34 12.43
CA GLY A 364 6.13 15.41 13.53
C GLY A 364 6.45 13.98 13.12
N ASP A 365 5.94 13.56 11.96
CA ASP A 365 6.17 12.23 11.40
C ASP A 365 7.67 11.95 11.26
N MET A 366 8.42 12.86 10.62
CA MET A 366 9.85 12.68 10.36
C MET A 366 10.70 12.67 11.64
N LEU A 367 10.46 13.60 12.57
CA LEU A 367 11.25 13.70 13.81
C LEU A 367 10.94 12.55 14.77
N ALA A 368 9.69 12.07 14.81
CA ALA A 368 9.32 10.87 15.58
C ALA A 368 9.95 9.61 14.98
N THR A 369 9.92 9.45 13.65
CA THR A 369 10.56 8.32 12.96
C THR A 369 12.07 8.34 13.15
N ALA A 370 12.72 9.52 13.14
CA ALA A 370 14.15 9.63 13.42
C ALA A 370 14.51 9.20 14.84
N GLN A 371 13.72 9.58 15.85
CA GLN A 371 13.93 9.11 17.22
C GLN A 371 13.78 7.58 17.30
N LEU A 372 12.72 7.02 16.71
CA LEU A 372 12.51 5.58 16.68
C LEU A 372 13.66 4.83 15.97
N PHE A 373 14.20 5.41 14.90
CA PHE A 373 15.34 4.87 14.18
C PHE A 373 16.60 4.81 15.07
N ILE A 374 16.83 5.83 15.89
CA ILE A 374 17.91 5.86 16.89
C ILE A 374 17.67 4.81 18.00
N GLU A 375 16.45 4.75 18.53
CA GLU A 375 16.07 3.78 19.58
C GLU A 375 16.21 2.32 19.12
N ALA A 376 16.05 2.07 17.81
CA ALA A 376 16.33 0.79 17.18
C ALA A 376 17.84 0.45 17.09
N GLY A 377 18.73 1.33 17.54
CA GLY A 377 20.18 1.11 17.61
C GLY A 377 20.98 1.72 16.45
N HIS A 378 20.35 2.54 15.60
CA HIS A 378 21.04 3.21 14.50
C HIS A 378 21.68 4.53 14.91
N ILE A 379 22.70 4.95 14.15
CA ILE A 379 23.43 6.20 14.35
C ILE A 379 23.17 7.11 13.15
N LEU A 380 22.86 8.38 13.43
CA LEU A 380 22.69 9.39 12.40
C LEU A 380 24.04 9.90 11.89
N ASP A 381 24.16 10.08 10.58
CA ASP A 381 25.25 10.86 10.02
C ASP A 381 25.02 12.38 10.24
N LEU A 382 26.07 13.17 10.03
CA LEU A 382 26.04 14.62 10.27
C LEU A 382 25.05 15.37 9.37
N ALA A 383 24.88 14.94 8.11
CA ALA A 383 23.96 15.61 7.18
C ALA A 383 22.51 15.35 7.60
N THR A 384 22.18 14.11 7.96
CA THR A 384 20.88 13.71 8.47
C THR A 384 20.58 14.42 9.81
N SER A 385 21.53 14.44 10.74
CA SER A 385 21.42 15.14 12.03
C SER A 385 21.11 16.64 11.85
N ARG A 386 21.83 17.33 10.94
CA ARG A 386 21.58 18.74 10.61
C ARG A 386 20.21 18.97 9.99
N MET A 387 19.83 18.12 9.04
CA MET A 387 18.52 18.18 8.39
C MET A 387 17.38 18.09 9.41
N LEU A 388 17.47 17.20 10.41
CA LEU A 388 16.46 17.11 11.48
C LEU A 388 16.38 18.39 12.33
N GLY A 389 17.52 18.98 12.68
CA GLY A 389 17.56 20.26 13.40
C GLY A 389 16.97 21.42 12.57
N GLU A 390 17.21 21.43 11.26
CA GLU A 390 16.62 22.40 10.34
C GLU A 390 15.11 22.20 10.18
N LEU A 391 14.62 20.96 10.08
CA LEU A 391 13.19 20.66 10.09
C LEU A 391 12.50 21.14 11.37
N ALA A 392 13.13 20.94 12.54
CA ALA A 392 12.61 21.45 13.80
C ALA A 392 12.55 22.99 13.82
N ASN A 393 13.54 23.67 13.24
CA ASN A 393 13.50 25.12 13.06
C ASN A 393 12.37 25.55 12.12
N CYS A 394 12.19 24.88 10.98
CA CYS A 394 11.09 25.15 10.06
C CYS A 394 9.73 24.95 10.73
N CYS A 395 9.54 23.88 11.51
CA CYS A 395 8.34 23.66 12.30
C CYS A 395 8.09 24.83 13.27
N ALA A 396 9.13 25.26 14.01
CA ALA A 396 9.04 26.38 14.94
C ALA A 396 8.66 27.72 14.26
N ASP A 397 9.09 27.93 13.01
CA ASP A 397 8.75 29.11 12.21
C ASP A 397 7.32 29.07 11.65
N HIS A 398 6.84 27.91 11.23
CA HIS A 398 5.66 27.80 10.36
C HIS A 398 4.42 27.20 11.04
N TRP A 399 4.50 26.66 12.27
CA TRP A 399 3.36 25.97 12.90
C TRP A 399 2.08 26.83 12.99
N ARG A 400 2.20 28.15 13.02
CA ARG A 400 1.07 29.10 13.06
C ARG A 400 0.31 29.23 11.74
N GLN A 401 0.81 28.65 10.66
CA GLN A 401 0.14 28.71 9.36
C GLN A 401 -1.09 27.79 9.32
N LYS A 402 -1.97 28.03 8.35
CA LYS A 402 -3.00 27.06 7.97
C LYS A 402 -2.40 26.10 6.96
N ASP A 403 -2.87 24.86 6.94
CA ASP A 403 -2.35 23.79 6.11
C ASP A 403 -3.49 22.90 5.60
N SER A 404 -3.20 21.97 4.69
CA SER A 404 -4.20 21.09 4.06
C SER A 404 -4.59 19.89 4.93
N GLY A 405 -3.96 19.75 6.11
CA GLY A 405 -4.16 18.62 7.01
C GLY A 405 -3.63 17.30 6.45
N ILE A 406 -3.78 16.23 7.23
CA ILE A 406 -3.37 14.87 6.83
C ILE A 406 -4.18 14.33 5.66
N TRP A 407 -5.43 14.78 5.52
CA TRP A 407 -6.37 14.35 4.47
C TRP A 407 -6.30 15.17 3.19
N GLU A 408 -5.31 16.06 3.05
CA GLU A 408 -5.01 16.74 1.78
C GLU A 408 -6.18 17.59 1.26
N LEU A 409 -6.92 18.18 2.19
CA LEU A 409 -8.16 18.89 1.91
C LEU A 409 -7.87 20.21 1.18
N PRO A 410 -8.77 20.63 0.28
CA PRO A 410 -8.58 21.84 -0.52
C PRO A 410 -8.57 23.13 0.33
N GLU A 411 -9.26 23.11 1.48
CA GLU A 411 -9.29 24.25 2.39
C GLU A 411 -8.15 24.19 3.38
N ASN A 412 -7.34 25.25 3.41
CA ASN A 412 -6.34 25.38 4.45
C ASN A 412 -7.00 25.83 5.76
N GLN A 413 -6.82 25.05 6.83
CA GLN A 413 -7.31 25.36 8.17
C GLN A 413 -6.22 25.15 9.23
N HIS A 414 -6.50 25.52 10.47
CA HIS A 414 -5.65 25.13 11.60
C HIS A 414 -6.08 23.75 12.12
N TYR A 415 -5.84 22.71 11.32
CA TYR A 415 -6.18 21.35 11.68
C TYR A 415 -5.54 20.96 13.02
N THR A 416 -6.36 20.46 13.94
CA THR A 416 -5.91 20.14 15.30
C THR A 416 -4.83 19.06 15.28
N HIS A 417 -5.00 18.03 14.44
CA HIS A 417 -3.99 17.00 14.19
C HIS A 417 -2.63 17.63 13.80
N SER A 418 -2.61 18.53 12.81
CA SER A 418 -1.39 19.18 12.35
C SER A 418 -0.67 19.96 13.46
N LYS A 419 -1.42 20.62 14.36
CA LYS A 419 -0.82 21.34 15.49
C LYS A 419 -0.24 20.40 16.55
N MET A 420 -0.96 19.34 16.89
CA MET A 420 -0.44 18.31 17.81
C MET A 420 0.80 17.60 17.23
N ALA A 421 0.84 17.36 15.92
CA ALA A 421 2.02 16.81 15.25
C ALA A 421 3.21 17.80 15.22
N CYS A 422 2.97 19.11 15.05
CA CYS A 422 4.02 20.12 15.21
C CYS A 422 4.57 20.16 16.65
N TRP A 423 3.71 20.00 17.66
CA TRP A 423 4.15 19.87 19.05
C TRP A 423 5.08 18.66 19.21
N LEU A 424 4.69 17.51 18.65
CA LEU A 424 5.49 16.28 18.68
C LEU A 424 6.85 16.50 18.02
N ALA A 425 6.90 17.18 16.87
CA ALA A 425 8.15 17.48 16.17
C ALA A 425 9.16 18.21 17.08
N LEU A 426 8.69 19.26 17.77
CA LEU A 426 9.54 20.06 18.65
C LEU A 426 9.89 19.32 19.94
N ASP A 427 8.98 18.50 20.48
CA ASP A 427 9.27 17.65 21.63
C ASP A 427 10.38 16.64 21.32
N ARG A 428 10.29 15.98 20.17
CA ARG A 428 11.29 15.03 19.67
C ARG A 428 12.63 15.68 19.37
N ALA A 429 12.63 16.88 18.79
CA ALA A 429 13.86 17.64 18.57
C ALA A 429 14.57 17.99 19.87
N VAL A 430 13.82 18.39 20.92
CA VAL A 430 14.40 18.67 22.25
C VAL A 430 14.99 17.41 22.87
N ALA A 431 14.28 16.27 22.80
CA ALA A 431 14.78 14.99 23.32
C ALA A 431 16.09 14.59 22.63
N MET A 432 16.08 14.53 21.29
CA MET A 432 17.26 14.14 20.50
C MET A 432 18.46 15.09 20.71
N ALA A 433 18.24 16.38 20.94
CA ALA A 433 19.33 17.30 21.23
C ALA A 433 19.92 17.11 22.63
N ASN A 434 19.09 16.81 23.64
CA ASN A 434 19.58 16.50 24.98
C ASN A 434 20.39 15.19 25.00
N GLU A 435 20.01 14.25 24.15
CA GLU A 435 20.70 12.96 23.93
C GLU A 435 21.89 13.07 22.96
N GLN A 436 22.21 14.28 22.47
CA GLN A 436 23.33 14.59 21.58
C GLN A 436 23.26 13.94 20.19
N HIS A 437 22.06 13.60 19.72
CA HIS A 437 21.82 13.11 18.35
C HIS A 437 21.70 14.26 17.33
N ILE A 438 21.26 15.43 17.77
CA ILE A 438 21.21 16.67 16.95
C ILE A 438 21.79 17.87 17.72
N GLU A 439 22.19 18.91 16.98
CA GLU A 439 22.84 20.11 17.54
C GLU A 439 21.93 20.85 18.54
N PRO A 440 22.43 21.20 19.75
CA PRO A 440 21.61 21.76 20.82
C PRO A 440 21.34 23.27 20.71
N THR A 441 21.85 23.93 19.66
CA THR A 441 21.82 25.40 19.50
C THR A 441 20.44 26.02 19.72
N TRP A 442 19.38 25.34 19.28
CA TRP A 442 18.02 25.89 19.25
C TRP A 442 17.07 25.27 20.28
N VAL A 443 17.56 24.43 21.20
CA VAL A 443 16.73 23.71 22.20
C VAL A 443 15.80 24.67 22.96
N GLY A 444 16.34 25.78 23.47
CA GLY A 444 15.53 26.75 24.21
C GLY A 444 14.43 27.41 23.34
N ARG A 445 14.64 27.53 22.03
CA ARG A 445 13.62 28.03 21.08
C ARG A 445 12.54 26.96 20.87
N TRP A 446 12.93 25.72 20.59
CA TRP A 446 11.99 24.62 20.36
C TRP A 446 11.10 24.38 21.57
N GLN A 447 11.64 24.42 22.79
CA GLN A 447 10.87 24.32 24.02
C GLN A 447 9.78 25.39 24.11
N ARG A 448 10.13 26.66 23.87
CA ARG A 448 9.16 27.77 23.91
C ARG A 448 8.07 27.64 22.84
N GLU A 449 8.42 27.25 21.61
CA GLU A 449 7.41 27.06 20.56
C GLU A 449 6.54 25.83 20.83
N ARG A 450 7.11 24.74 21.33
CA ARG A 450 6.35 23.56 21.79
C ARG A 450 5.31 23.95 22.84
N ASP A 451 5.71 24.71 23.86
CA ASP A 451 4.80 25.16 24.91
C ASP A 451 3.72 26.11 24.37
N ARG A 452 4.06 26.99 23.41
CA ARG A 452 3.07 27.86 22.73
C ARG A 452 2.07 27.07 21.91
N ILE A 453 2.49 26.00 21.22
CA ILE A 453 1.58 25.11 20.49
C ILE A 453 0.62 24.43 21.46
N ARG A 454 1.14 23.86 22.57
CA ARG A 454 0.33 23.24 23.62
C ARG A 454 -0.74 24.22 24.12
N ASP A 455 -0.33 25.41 24.55
CA ASP A 455 -1.25 26.41 25.11
C ASP A 455 -2.31 26.82 24.08
N TRP A 456 -1.93 26.94 22.81
CA TRP A 456 -2.86 27.24 21.73
C TRP A 456 -3.86 26.11 21.49
N VAL A 457 -3.40 24.86 21.39
CA VAL A 457 -4.28 23.69 21.19
C VAL A 457 -5.26 23.53 22.35
N GLU A 458 -4.78 23.59 23.60
CA GLU A 458 -5.62 23.43 24.79
C GLU A 458 -6.66 24.54 24.96
N THR A 459 -6.42 25.71 24.37
CA THR A 459 -7.31 26.87 24.41
C THR A 459 -8.33 26.87 23.27
N HIS A 460 -7.94 26.47 22.05
CA HIS A 460 -8.75 26.72 20.85
C HIS A 460 -9.35 25.45 20.24
N CYS A 461 -8.76 24.28 20.45
CA CYS A 461 -9.18 23.05 19.77
C CYS A 461 -10.17 22.21 20.58
N TRP A 462 -10.32 22.47 21.88
CA TRP A 462 -11.24 21.73 22.75
C TRP A 462 -12.66 22.28 22.68
N SER A 463 -13.65 21.40 22.52
CA SER A 463 -15.07 21.73 22.62
C SER A 463 -15.66 21.24 23.94
N GLU A 464 -16.16 22.16 24.75
CA GLU A 464 -16.86 21.81 26.00
C GLU A 464 -18.24 21.17 25.72
N SER A 465 -18.91 21.50 24.60
CA SER A 465 -20.17 20.83 24.24
C SER A 465 -19.93 19.40 23.79
N LYS A 466 -18.89 19.18 22.98
CA LYS A 466 -18.58 17.86 22.41
C LYS A 466 -17.80 16.96 23.38
N GLN A 467 -17.14 17.56 24.37
CA GLN A 467 -16.16 16.89 25.22
C GLN A 467 -15.07 16.18 24.40
N ALA A 468 -14.58 16.86 23.35
CA ALA A 468 -13.58 16.34 22.43
C ALA A 468 -12.74 17.47 21.83
N TYR A 469 -11.53 17.13 21.37
CA TYR A 469 -10.82 17.97 20.42
C TYR A 469 -11.52 17.93 19.06
N LEU A 470 -11.76 19.11 18.48
CA LEU A 470 -12.41 19.27 17.20
C LEU A 470 -11.45 19.07 16.03
N PHE A 471 -12.00 18.89 14.83
CA PHE A 471 -11.24 18.79 13.58
C PHE A 471 -10.33 20.01 13.37
N TYR A 472 -10.88 21.20 13.58
CA TYR A 472 -10.16 22.46 13.70
C TYR A 472 -10.99 23.46 14.53
N PRO A 473 -10.38 24.51 15.12
CA PRO A 473 -11.16 25.51 15.87
C PRO A 473 -12.27 26.13 15.03
N GLY A 474 -13.50 26.10 15.54
CA GLY A 474 -14.68 26.61 14.84
C GLY A 474 -15.27 25.66 13.80
N SER A 475 -14.87 24.39 13.76
CA SER A 475 -15.41 23.39 12.81
C SER A 475 -16.82 22.87 13.15
N GLU A 476 -17.64 23.61 13.89
CA GLU A 476 -19.02 23.24 14.24
C GLU A 476 -19.15 21.80 14.81
N ASP A 477 -18.36 21.48 15.84
CA ASP A 477 -18.34 20.17 16.50
C ASP A 477 -17.93 18.97 15.61
N LYS A 478 -17.39 19.20 14.40
CA LYS A 478 -16.78 18.14 13.57
C LYS A 478 -15.58 17.49 14.25
N LEU A 479 -15.45 16.18 14.09
CA LEU A 479 -14.38 15.34 14.60
C LEU A 479 -13.50 14.78 13.47
N ASP A 480 -12.31 14.32 13.83
CA ASP A 480 -11.30 13.75 12.93
C ASP A 480 -10.63 12.53 13.57
N ALA A 481 -10.70 11.39 12.89
CA ALA A 481 -10.11 10.13 13.34
C ALA A 481 -8.58 10.19 13.40
N ALA A 482 -7.94 11.11 12.64
CA ALA A 482 -6.48 11.28 12.68
C ALA A 482 -5.97 11.73 14.06
N LEU A 483 -6.82 12.24 14.95
CA LEU A 483 -6.44 12.56 16.32
C LEU A 483 -5.95 11.33 17.12
N ALA A 484 -6.31 10.12 16.69
CA ALA A 484 -5.76 8.89 17.27
C ALA A 484 -4.24 8.73 17.04
N LEU A 485 -3.70 9.23 15.93
CA LEU A 485 -2.26 9.17 15.63
C LEU A 485 -1.42 10.03 16.59
N VAL A 486 -2.01 11.08 17.14
CA VAL A 486 -1.33 12.02 18.05
C VAL A 486 -1.63 11.73 19.53
N HIS A 487 -1.98 10.48 19.86
CA HIS A 487 -2.22 10.06 21.25
C HIS A 487 -1.02 10.33 22.18
N HIS A 488 0.22 10.37 21.65
CA HIS A 488 1.39 10.76 22.44
C HIS A 488 1.29 12.19 22.99
N TYR A 489 0.81 13.15 22.19
CA TYR A 489 0.51 14.51 22.65
C TYR A 489 -0.52 14.44 23.78
N GLY A 490 -1.60 13.67 23.57
CA GLY A 490 -2.65 13.48 24.56
C GLY A 490 -2.12 12.94 25.89
N ASN A 491 -1.28 11.92 25.86
CA ASN A 491 -0.70 11.34 27.06
C ASN A 491 0.23 12.30 27.80
N ALA A 492 1.03 13.08 27.07
CA ALA A 492 2.00 14.02 27.63
C ALA A 492 1.36 15.32 28.15
N VAL A 493 0.28 15.77 27.54
CA VAL A 493 -0.33 17.08 27.80
C VAL A 493 -1.63 16.98 28.59
N ASN A 494 -2.60 16.22 28.09
CA ASN A 494 -3.93 16.14 28.69
C ASN A 494 -4.62 14.81 28.37
N ARG A 495 -4.27 13.81 29.19
CA ARG A 495 -4.70 12.43 28.99
C ARG A 495 -6.22 12.28 29.04
N GLN A 496 -6.89 13.00 29.93
CA GLN A 496 -8.34 12.94 30.09
C GLN A 496 -9.06 13.46 28.84
N ARG A 497 -8.66 14.61 28.31
CA ARG A 497 -9.24 15.17 27.08
C ARG A 497 -9.02 14.27 25.88
N MET A 498 -7.83 13.68 25.75
CA MET A 498 -7.56 12.75 24.66
C MET A 498 -8.42 11.48 24.75
N LEU A 499 -8.54 10.86 25.92
CA LEU A 499 -9.43 9.71 26.11
C LEU A 499 -10.89 10.05 25.77
N ALA A 500 -11.39 11.21 26.23
CA ALA A 500 -12.74 11.67 25.89
C ALA A 500 -12.91 11.88 24.38
N THR A 501 -11.88 12.39 23.70
CA THR A 501 -11.86 12.55 22.24
C THR A 501 -11.92 11.20 21.53
N LEU A 502 -11.19 10.18 21.98
CA LEU A 502 -11.25 8.84 21.41
C LEU A 502 -12.65 8.22 21.57
N GLN A 503 -13.30 8.41 22.72
CA GLN A 503 -14.69 7.95 22.91
C GLN A 503 -15.68 8.68 22.00
N ALA A 504 -15.50 9.99 21.80
CA ALA A 504 -16.32 10.76 20.86
C ALA A 504 -16.12 10.29 19.42
N ILE A 505 -14.88 9.98 19.01
CA ILE A 505 -14.56 9.40 17.70
C ILE A 505 -15.26 8.06 17.50
N ILE A 506 -15.23 7.17 18.49
CA ILE A 506 -15.94 5.88 18.45
C ILE A 506 -17.44 6.09 18.21
N ALA A 507 -18.06 6.97 19.01
CA ALA A 507 -19.50 7.20 18.98
C ALA A 507 -19.95 7.81 17.65
N ASP A 508 -19.24 8.82 17.16
CA ASP A 508 -19.68 9.62 16.03
C ASP A 508 -19.16 9.12 14.68
N LEU A 509 -17.88 8.74 14.60
CA LEU A 509 -17.25 8.32 13.34
C LEU A 509 -17.34 6.81 13.12
N GLY A 510 -17.70 6.03 14.15
CA GLY A 510 -17.92 4.58 14.02
C GLY A 510 -19.28 4.19 13.47
N HIS A 511 -20.28 5.08 13.55
CA HIS A 511 -21.67 4.83 13.12
C HIS A 511 -22.23 3.48 13.65
N GLY A 512 -21.90 3.13 14.89
CA GLY A 512 -22.31 1.87 15.51
C GLY A 512 -21.47 0.64 15.11
N THR A 513 -20.32 0.83 14.46
CA THR A 513 -19.37 -0.22 14.08
C THR A 513 -17.97 0.06 14.63
N ALA A 514 -17.10 -0.95 14.63
CA ALA A 514 -15.68 -0.78 14.98
C ALA A 514 -14.83 -0.11 13.87
N MET A 515 -15.36 -0.04 12.66
CA MET A 515 -14.73 0.65 11.54
C MET A 515 -15.02 2.15 11.61
N LEU A 516 -14.08 3.00 11.19
CA LEU A 516 -14.21 4.45 11.33
C LEU A 516 -14.20 5.16 9.97
N TYR A 517 -15.03 6.20 9.84
CA TYR A 517 -14.86 7.22 8.80
C TYR A 517 -13.72 8.19 9.17
N ARG A 518 -13.12 8.84 8.17
CA ARG A 518 -11.99 9.76 8.39
C ARG A 518 -12.36 10.96 9.25
N TYR A 519 -13.49 11.61 8.96
CA TYR A 519 -13.98 12.80 9.66
C TYR A 519 -15.49 12.97 9.51
N SER A 520 -16.10 13.84 10.31
CA SER A 520 -17.56 14.01 10.34
C SER A 520 -18.16 14.42 8.97
N ASN A 521 -19.28 13.80 8.61
CA ASN A 521 -20.08 14.00 7.38
C ASN A 521 -19.52 13.36 6.10
N VAL A 522 -18.35 12.73 6.16
CA VAL A 522 -17.71 12.15 4.98
C VAL A 522 -18.34 10.82 4.55
N GLU A 523 -19.15 10.19 5.40
CA GLU A 523 -19.86 8.95 5.11
C GLU A 523 -20.79 9.03 3.89
N LYS A 524 -21.13 10.24 3.46
CA LYS A 524 -21.94 10.53 2.27
C LYS A 524 -21.14 10.45 0.97
N GLU A 525 -19.82 10.54 1.05
CA GLU A 525 -18.91 10.61 -0.10
C GLU A 525 -18.07 9.33 -0.24
N GLU A 526 -17.71 8.71 0.88
CA GLU A 526 -16.76 7.59 0.92
C GLU A 526 -17.18 6.47 1.88
N SER A 527 -16.25 5.53 2.09
CA SER A 527 -16.42 4.36 2.95
C SER A 527 -15.53 4.44 4.19
N THR A 528 -15.67 3.50 5.13
CA THR A 528 -14.81 3.49 6.32
C THR A 528 -13.35 3.22 5.95
N PHE A 529 -12.43 3.95 6.58
CA PHE A 529 -11.01 3.91 6.27
C PHE A 529 -10.31 2.90 7.17
N VAL A 530 -9.67 1.89 6.57
CA VAL A 530 -9.14 0.74 7.31
C VAL A 530 -8.10 1.17 8.33
N ALA A 531 -7.21 2.10 7.95
CA ALA A 531 -6.16 2.57 8.86
C ALA A 531 -6.72 3.30 10.09
N CYS A 532 -7.80 4.09 9.95
CA CYS A 532 -8.40 4.83 11.07
C CYS A 532 -8.87 3.90 12.19
N ALA A 533 -9.50 2.77 11.82
CA ALA A 533 -9.97 1.78 12.78
C ALA A 533 -8.80 1.20 13.61
N PHE A 534 -7.67 0.90 12.96
CA PHE A 534 -6.48 0.42 13.65
C PHE A 534 -5.72 1.51 14.42
N TRP A 535 -5.70 2.76 13.95
CA TRP A 535 -5.12 3.88 14.70
C TRP A 535 -5.84 4.09 16.04
N LEU A 536 -7.17 3.92 16.06
CA LEU A 536 -7.93 3.96 17.31
C LEU A 536 -7.50 2.84 18.26
N VAL A 537 -7.33 1.61 17.77
CA VAL A 537 -6.84 0.49 18.60
C VAL A 537 -5.46 0.79 19.18
N GLU A 538 -4.53 1.28 18.34
CA GLU A 538 -3.19 1.68 18.78
C GLU A 538 -3.26 2.76 19.87
N ALA A 539 -4.09 3.79 19.65
CA ALA A 539 -4.26 4.89 20.60
C ALA A 539 -4.85 4.40 21.93
N LEU A 540 -5.93 3.61 21.92
CA LEU A 540 -6.55 3.07 23.12
C LEU A 540 -5.56 2.20 23.91
N ALA A 541 -4.85 1.28 23.25
CA ALA A 541 -3.88 0.41 23.90
C ALA A 541 -2.73 1.21 24.53
N SER A 542 -2.15 2.15 23.78
CA SER A 542 -1.07 3.03 24.27
C SER A 542 -1.54 3.98 25.37
N MET A 543 -2.83 4.31 25.36
CA MET A 543 -3.51 5.10 26.39
C MET A 543 -4.10 4.21 27.49
N GLY A 544 -3.64 2.97 27.69
CA GLY A 544 -4.00 2.13 28.84
C GLY A 544 -5.41 1.54 28.84
N GLU A 545 -6.19 1.73 27.77
CA GLU A 545 -7.53 1.16 27.57
C GLU A 545 -7.46 -0.19 26.84
N ALA A 546 -6.58 -1.08 27.29
CA ALA A 546 -6.22 -2.32 26.60
C ALA A 546 -7.42 -3.25 26.33
N ALA A 547 -8.36 -3.35 27.27
CA ALA A 547 -9.55 -4.20 27.12
C ALA A 547 -10.51 -3.69 26.02
N GLN A 548 -10.66 -2.37 25.91
CA GLN A 548 -11.47 -1.75 24.86
C GLN A 548 -10.75 -1.88 23.50
N ALA A 549 -9.45 -1.62 23.47
CA ALA A 549 -8.61 -1.80 22.28
C ALA A 549 -8.71 -3.23 21.73
N GLU A 550 -8.65 -4.24 22.61
CA GLU A 550 -8.77 -5.65 22.26
C GLU A 550 -10.12 -5.99 21.64
N THR A 551 -11.20 -5.44 22.20
CA THR A 551 -12.55 -5.64 21.68
C THR A 551 -12.67 -5.09 20.25
N HIS A 552 -12.25 -3.84 20.03
CA HIS A 552 -12.24 -3.25 18.70
C HIS A 552 -11.35 -4.01 17.72
N MET A 553 -10.15 -4.42 18.14
CA MET A 553 -9.24 -5.21 17.30
C MET A 553 -9.90 -6.51 16.81
N LYS A 554 -10.59 -7.25 17.68
CA LYS A 554 -11.31 -8.46 17.30
C LYS A 554 -12.42 -8.17 16.30
N GLU A 555 -13.26 -7.18 16.58
CA GLU A 555 -14.38 -6.80 15.69
C GLU A 555 -13.89 -6.34 14.31
N ILE A 556 -12.81 -5.55 14.26
CA ILE A 556 -12.18 -5.11 12.99
C ILE A 556 -11.65 -6.32 12.21
N ILE A 557 -10.90 -7.22 12.86
CA ILE A 557 -10.35 -8.42 12.20
C ILE A 557 -11.48 -9.34 11.72
N GLU A 558 -12.53 -9.53 12.51
CA GLU A 558 -13.70 -10.32 12.11
C GLU A 558 -14.41 -9.71 10.89
N THR A 559 -14.56 -8.38 10.88
CA THR A 559 -15.15 -7.64 9.75
C THR A 559 -14.32 -7.79 8.49
N LEU A 560 -13.02 -7.45 8.54
CA LEU A 560 -12.15 -7.40 7.38
C LEU A 560 -11.72 -8.80 6.89
N CYS A 561 -11.47 -9.74 7.80
CA CYS A 561 -11.01 -11.08 7.45
C CYS A 561 -12.15 -12.09 7.27
N GLY A 562 -13.39 -11.71 7.57
CA GLY A 562 -14.60 -12.52 7.38
C GLY A 562 -15.08 -12.58 5.93
N GLU A 563 -14.96 -11.47 5.21
CA GLU A 563 -15.29 -11.31 3.79
C GLU A 563 -13.98 -11.06 3.00
N GLY A 564 -13.15 -12.11 2.87
CA GLY A 564 -11.72 -11.96 2.59
C GLY A 564 -11.34 -11.28 1.27
N ASN A 565 -10.15 -10.67 1.27
CA ASN A 565 -9.49 -9.99 0.15
C ASN A 565 -8.15 -10.59 -0.23
N VAL A 566 -8.16 -11.91 -0.46
CA VAL A 566 -6.96 -12.73 -0.73
C VAL A 566 -5.78 -12.31 0.16
N GLU A 567 -6.07 -12.19 1.45
CA GLU A 567 -5.11 -11.86 2.49
C GLU A 567 -4.38 -10.49 2.39
N THR A 568 -4.90 -9.54 1.60
CA THR A 568 -4.42 -8.15 1.52
C THR A 568 -5.53 -7.17 1.90
N PHE A 569 -5.20 -5.88 2.11
CA PHE A 569 -6.17 -4.84 2.42
C PHE A 569 -6.12 -3.72 1.39
N ASN A 570 -7.30 -3.23 1.01
CA ASN A 570 -7.43 -1.96 0.31
C ASN A 570 -7.39 -0.79 1.32
N GLU A 571 -7.46 0.40 0.77
CA GLU A 571 -7.62 1.66 1.50
C GLU A 571 -8.88 1.69 2.39
N MET A 572 -10.00 1.23 1.86
CA MET A 572 -11.31 1.37 2.49
C MET A 572 -12.12 0.07 2.44
N PHE A 573 -13.03 -0.05 3.41
CA PHE A 573 -14.05 -1.08 3.46
C PHE A 573 -15.42 -0.43 3.68
N ASP A 574 -16.41 -0.77 2.86
CA ASP A 574 -17.76 -0.26 3.01
C ASP A 574 -18.59 -1.22 3.86
N VAL A 575 -18.76 -0.90 5.14
CA VAL A 575 -19.57 -1.69 6.09
C VAL A 575 -21.06 -1.74 5.73
N ARG A 576 -21.55 -0.86 4.84
CA ARG A 576 -22.95 -0.87 4.39
C ARG A 576 -23.20 -1.94 3.34
N THR A 577 -22.17 -2.25 2.55
CA THR A 577 -22.26 -3.18 1.41
C THR A 577 -21.35 -4.40 1.54
N ASN A 578 -20.54 -4.48 2.60
CA ASN A 578 -19.51 -5.50 2.83
C ASN A 578 -18.56 -5.66 1.63
N SER A 579 -18.02 -4.53 1.14
CA SER A 579 -17.16 -4.55 -0.04
C SER A 579 -16.00 -3.57 0.03
N TRP A 580 -14.89 -3.96 -0.58
CA TRP A 580 -13.63 -3.22 -0.58
C TRP A 580 -13.65 -2.03 -1.57
N ARG A 581 -12.93 -0.95 -1.21
CA ARG A 581 -12.86 0.32 -1.95
C ARG A 581 -11.44 0.89 -1.91
N GLY A 582 -11.14 1.81 -2.84
CA GLY A 582 -9.85 2.48 -2.94
C GLY A 582 -8.69 1.56 -3.35
N ASN A 583 -7.48 2.10 -3.27
CA ASN A 583 -6.26 1.49 -3.83
C ASN A 583 -5.83 0.19 -3.11
N ILE A 584 -5.07 -0.69 -3.79
CA ILE A 584 -4.66 -2.03 -3.28
C ILE A 584 -3.29 -2.51 -3.83
N PRO A 585 -2.52 -3.27 -3.04
CA PRO A 585 -2.54 -3.26 -1.58
C PRO A 585 -2.21 -1.85 -1.08
N GLN A 586 -2.80 -1.45 0.04
CA GLN A 586 -2.61 -0.12 0.59
C GLN A 586 -1.71 -0.17 1.84
N GLY A 587 -0.69 0.69 1.86
CA GLY A 587 0.36 0.71 2.88
C GLY A 587 -0.12 1.10 4.29
N LEU A 588 -0.86 2.21 4.44
CA LEU A 588 -1.47 2.64 5.70
C LEU A 588 -2.36 1.56 6.36
N SER A 589 -3.15 0.81 5.59
CA SER A 589 -4.04 -0.24 6.08
C SER A 589 -3.24 -1.38 6.70
N HIS A 590 -2.18 -1.83 6.01
CA HIS A 590 -1.32 -2.89 6.50
C HIS A 590 -0.42 -2.45 7.65
N LEU A 591 0.18 -1.26 7.58
CA LEU A 591 1.03 -0.76 8.66
C LEU A 591 0.21 -0.51 9.93
N ALA A 592 -1.02 -0.03 9.82
CA ALA A 592 -1.83 0.31 10.98
C ALA A 592 -2.22 -0.96 11.76
N LEU A 593 -2.51 -2.08 11.08
CA LEU A 593 -2.70 -3.37 11.73
C LEU A 593 -1.46 -3.78 12.55
N ILE A 594 -0.26 -3.59 11.99
CA ILE A 594 1.00 -3.96 12.65
C ILE A 594 1.20 -3.09 13.89
N CYS A 595 1.05 -1.77 13.77
CA CYS A 595 1.19 -0.84 14.88
C CYS A 595 0.16 -1.11 15.99
N ALA A 596 -1.10 -1.37 15.64
CA ALA A 596 -2.14 -1.73 16.61
C ALA A 596 -1.83 -3.04 17.35
N SER A 597 -1.35 -4.06 16.62
CA SER A 597 -0.98 -5.37 17.19
C SER A 597 0.22 -5.24 18.14
N GLN A 598 1.22 -4.43 17.77
CA GLN A 598 2.36 -4.13 18.63
C GLN A 598 1.94 -3.37 19.89
N ALA A 599 1.06 -2.38 19.78
CA ALA A 599 0.58 -1.62 20.93
C ALA A 599 -0.16 -2.51 21.93
N LEU A 600 -1.03 -3.43 21.47
CA LEU A 600 -1.68 -4.42 22.33
C LEU A 600 -0.67 -5.36 23.00
N THR A 601 0.36 -5.80 22.27
CA THR A 601 1.43 -6.65 22.82
C THR A 601 2.20 -5.94 23.94
N ALA A 602 2.43 -4.63 23.81
CA ALA A 602 3.16 -3.85 24.80
C ALA A 602 2.39 -3.68 26.12
N THR A 603 1.06 -3.85 26.14
CA THR A 603 0.25 -3.74 27.37
C THR A 603 0.39 -4.91 28.34
N GLU A 604 1.01 -6.02 27.90
CA GLU A 604 1.20 -7.23 28.72
C GLU A 604 2.53 -7.22 29.49
N LYS A 605 3.44 -6.27 29.19
CA LYS A 605 4.73 -6.09 29.85
C LYS A 605 4.64 -5.03 30.94
#